data_AF-A0A9N9ZEQ2-F1
#
_entry.id   AF-A0A9N9ZEQ2-F1
#
_cell.length_a   1.000
_cell.length_b   1.000
_cell.length_c   1.000
_cell.angle_alpha   90.00
_cell.angle_beta   90.00
_cell.angle_gamma   90.00
#
_symmetry.space_group_name_H-M   'P 1'
#
loop_
_entity.id
_entity.type
_entity.pdbx_description
1 polymer ?
#
loop_
_entity_poly.entity_id
_entity_poly.type
_entity_poly.pdbx_seq_one_letter_code
_entity_poly.pdbx_strand_id
1 'polypeptide(L)'
;MYPERLCTEADSEDVHWVGTMFYNQMYFHAVVSATEAFFNTPGEGRRLLKSQDHSLMAVQLLQNKVSEENMTDSASDTTIMSVLLLAVAAEMAGDLPTVDRHLRGLKRMIDMRGGFQLLQTEVPDLLAKICRRIDLALAVRTWRGPVFFHDSISWTPYLMSNCRGSGESDAAETRLASWISTLEYRLRIVWEDLVEFCSMSNSASQRNQKMPRNTFSEILLSLVYRLLNLSYELDSAEESIRLGMLAYTSMMFLQWHNHMVEFYHLRCMLGATLRNLDNEDPGASLPVKLWLFFTWHMLQPPECEYRQLDIWFERLLRAGGLSAWCEVRQLLRSTAWIDHINEVDGEKIYSRTMRRVSQR
;
A
#
# COMPACT_ATOMS: atom_id res chain seq x y z
N MET A 1 7.49 -8.15 6.44
CA MET A 1 6.49 -8.19 7.54
C MET A 1 5.13 -7.72 7.04
N TYR A 2 4.07 -8.39 7.47
CA TYR A 2 2.67 -7.99 7.24
C TYR A 2 2.13 -7.29 8.49
N PRO A 3 1.05 -6.48 8.39
CA PRO A 3 0.45 -5.87 9.57
C PRO A 3 -0.13 -6.97 10.48
N GLU A 4 0.48 -7.15 11.65
CA GLU A 4 0.11 -8.20 12.62
C GLU A 4 -1.36 -8.11 13.07
N ARG A 5 -1.93 -6.89 13.05
CA ARG A 5 -3.33 -6.65 13.39
C ARG A 5 -4.32 -7.21 12.36
N LEU A 6 -3.88 -7.44 11.13
CA LEU A 6 -4.73 -7.85 10.00
C LEU A 6 -4.54 -9.29 9.57
N CYS A 7 -3.31 -9.78 9.63
CA CYS A 7 -2.94 -11.08 9.06
C CYS A 7 -2.60 -12.09 10.15
N THR A 8 -2.96 -13.36 9.91
CA THR A 8 -2.41 -14.48 10.69
C THR A 8 -0.90 -14.58 10.47
N GLU A 9 -0.17 -15.01 11.50
CA GLU A 9 1.20 -15.49 11.32
C GLU A 9 1.18 -16.79 10.50
N ALA A 10 2.14 -16.93 9.60
CA ALA A 10 2.30 -18.14 8.81
C ALA A 10 3.63 -18.76 9.22
N ASP A 11 3.60 -19.56 10.30
CA ASP A 11 4.79 -20.15 10.92
C ASP A 11 5.67 -20.90 9.90
N SER A 12 5.07 -21.55 8.91
CA SER A 12 5.79 -22.30 7.88
C SER A 12 6.58 -21.42 6.90
N GLU A 13 6.13 -20.19 6.64
CA GLU A 13 6.83 -19.30 5.71
C GLU A 13 8.08 -18.73 6.34
N ASP A 14 7.95 -18.23 7.57
CA ASP A 14 9.06 -17.57 8.26
C ASP A 14 10.20 -18.59 8.54
N VAL A 15 9.85 -19.87 8.77
CA VAL A 15 10.81 -20.99 8.84
C VAL A 15 11.56 -21.22 7.51
N HIS A 16 10.90 -21.14 6.36
CA HIS A 16 11.57 -21.34 5.07
C HIS A 16 12.52 -20.18 4.74
N TRP A 17 12.08 -18.94 4.93
CA TRP A 17 12.90 -17.74 4.67
C TRP A 17 14.11 -17.69 5.61
N VAL A 18 13.94 -17.97 6.91
CA VAL A 18 15.05 -18.01 7.87
C VAL A 18 15.94 -19.24 7.66
N GLY A 19 15.36 -20.40 7.34
CA GLY A 19 16.09 -21.64 7.09
C GLY A 19 17.08 -21.51 5.93
N THR A 20 16.65 -20.90 4.82
CA THR A 20 17.50 -20.69 3.63
C THR A 20 18.75 -19.86 3.91
N MET A 21 18.72 -18.97 4.92
CA MET A 21 19.87 -18.17 5.36
C MET A 21 21.04 -19.04 5.83
N PHE A 22 20.78 -20.19 6.43
CA PHE A 22 21.83 -21.05 6.98
C PHE A 22 22.56 -21.88 5.93
N TYR A 23 21.99 -22.07 4.75
CA TYR A 23 22.53 -22.95 3.71
C TYR A 23 23.01 -22.21 2.46
N ASN A 24 22.68 -20.93 2.27
CA ASN A 24 23.09 -20.15 1.11
C ASN A 24 23.84 -18.87 1.50
N GLN A 25 25.12 -18.80 1.14
CA GLN A 25 26.00 -17.68 1.52
C GLN A 25 25.59 -16.35 0.87
N MET A 26 25.16 -16.35 -0.40
CA MET A 26 24.68 -15.15 -1.09
C MET A 26 23.45 -14.58 -0.38
N TYR A 27 22.49 -15.45 -0.05
CA TYR A 27 21.28 -15.06 0.65
C TYR A 27 21.57 -14.58 2.07
N PHE A 28 22.48 -15.23 2.80
CA PHE A 28 22.97 -14.76 4.09
C PHE A 28 23.46 -13.32 4.03
N HIS A 29 24.36 -13.01 3.10
CA HIS A 29 24.90 -11.66 2.97
C HIS A 29 23.82 -10.63 2.58
N ALA A 30 22.86 -11.01 1.73
CA ALA A 30 21.73 -10.15 1.38
C ALA A 30 20.81 -9.88 2.60
N VAL A 31 20.54 -10.90 3.43
CA VAL A 31 19.77 -10.74 4.69
C VAL A 31 20.49 -9.80 5.65
N VAL A 32 21.80 -9.98 5.87
CA VAL A 32 22.57 -9.12 6.77
C VAL A 32 22.56 -7.68 6.26
N SER A 33 22.81 -7.46 4.96
CA SER A 33 22.79 -6.12 4.37
C SER A 33 21.44 -5.43 4.53
N ALA A 34 20.32 -6.12 4.25
CA ALA A 34 18.97 -5.57 4.43
C ALA A 34 18.64 -5.30 5.91
N THR A 35 19.11 -6.17 6.81
CA THR A 35 18.92 -6.02 8.27
C THR A 35 19.72 -4.82 8.80
N GLU A 36 20.96 -4.65 8.36
CA GLU A 36 21.76 -3.48 8.72
C GLU A 36 21.13 -2.20 8.16
N ALA A 37 20.70 -2.20 6.89
CA ALA A 37 19.98 -1.07 6.30
C ALA A 37 18.69 -0.74 7.07
N PHE A 38 17.99 -1.75 7.57
CA PHE A 38 16.80 -1.59 8.42
C PHE A 38 17.10 -0.90 9.75
N PHE A 39 18.13 -1.33 10.47
CA PHE A 39 18.47 -0.77 11.78
C PHE A 39 19.27 0.52 11.71
N ASN A 40 19.68 0.95 10.51
CA ASN A 40 20.40 2.19 10.32
C ASN A 40 19.43 3.38 10.29
N THR A 41 19.47 4.16 11.36
CA THR A 41 18.72 5.42 11.45
C THR A 41 19.44 6.52 10.65
N PRO A 42 18.72 7.39 9.91
CA PRO A 42 19.33 8.52 9.21
C PRO A 42 20.01 9.45 10.23
N GLY A 43 21.35 9.50 10.22
CA GLY A 43 22.15 10.34 11.13
C GLY A 43 23.38 9.66 11.74
N GLU A 44 23.40 8.32 11.82
CA GLU A 44 24.55 7.57 12.35
C GLU A 44 25.47 7.07 11.24
N GLY A 45 26.28 7.97 10.66
CA GLY A 45 27.16 7.69 9.50
C GLY A 45 28.19 6.57 9.64
N ARG A 46 28.30 5.91 10.81
CA ARG A 46 29.30 4.86 11.07
C ARG A 46 28.86 3.44 10.70
N ARG A 47 27.55 3.19 10.53
CA ARG A 47 27.01 1.85 10.20
C ARG A 47 26.79 1.61 8.70
N LEU A 48 26.86 2.66 7.88
CA LEU A 48 26.69 2.57 6.42
C LEU A 48 27.78 1.74 5.74
N LEU A 49 29.00 1.73 6.29
CA LEU A 49 30.17 1.09 5.68
C LEU A 49 30.09 -0.45 5.71
N LYS A 50 29.55 -1.07 6.77
CA LYS A 50 29.45 -2.54 6.88
C LYS A 50 28.32 -3.14 6.01
N SER A 51 27.22 -2.40 5.84
CA SER A 51 26.10 -2.81 4.98
C SER A 51 26.51 -2.83 3.50
N GLN A 52 27.46 -1.97 3.12
CA GLN A 52 28.09 -1.98 1.80
C GLN A 52 28.97 -3.22 1.60
N ASP A 53 29.70 -3.68 2.62
CA ASP A 53 30.55 -4.87 2.51
C ASP A 53 29.70 -6.12 2.24
N HIS A 54 28.60 -6.30 2.96
CA HIS A 54 27.72 -7.45 2.76
C HIS A 54 26.90 -7.39 1.47
N SER A 55 26.44 -6.22 1.03
CA SER A 55 25.79 -6.10 -0.29
C SER A 55 26.77 -6.37 -1.42
N LEU A 56 28.02 -5.88 -1.32
CA LEU A 56 29.08 -6.16 -2.28
C LEU A 56 29.40 -7.65 -2.35
N MET A 57 29.56 -8.32 -1.21
CA MET A 57 29.79 -9.77 -1.15
C MET A 57 28.65 -10.55 -1.81
N ALA A 58 27.39 -10.19 -1.53
CA ALA A 58 26.24 -10.83 -2.16
C ALA A 58 26.22 -10.62 -3.69
N VAL A 59 26.58 -9.42 -4.17
CA VAL A 59 26.66 -9.11 -5.61
C VAL A 59 27.82 -9.87 -6.27
N GLN A 60 28.98 -9.98 -5.62
CA GLN A 60 30.11 -10.76 -6.15
C GLN A 60 29.76 -12.25 -6.28
N LEU A 61 29.12 -12.83 -5.25
CA LEU A 61 28.64 -14.21 -5.29
C LEU A 61 27.59 -14.42 -6.38
N LEU A 62 26.68 -13.44 -6.56
CA LEU A 62 25.70 -13.46 -7.65
C LEU A 62 26.38 -13.43 -9.02
N GLN A 63 27.39 -12.57 -9.21
CA GLN A 63 28.11 -12.45 -10.48
C GLN A 63 28.88 -13.73 -10.82
N ASN A 64 29.53 -14.35 -9.84
CA ASN A 64 30.21 -15.63 -10.03
C ASN A 64 29.20 -16.72 -10.41
N LYS A 65 28.08 -16.81 -9.69
CA LYS A 65 27.02 -17.80 -9.96
C LYS A 65 26.43 -17.66 -11.37
N VAL A 66 26.14 -16.44 -11.81
CA VAL A 66 25.62 -16.16 -13.17
C VAL A 66 26.67 -16.45 -14.25
N SER A 67 27.96 -16.41 -13.92
CA SER A 67 29.06 -16.65 -14.86
C SER A 67 29.44 -18.14 -14.98
N GLU A 68 29.23 -18.92 -13.92
CA GLU A 68 29.64 -20.34 -13.82
C GLU A 68 28.51 -21.33 -14.14
N GLU A 69 27.25 -21.00 -13.82
CA GLU A 69 26.12 -21.92 -13.95
C GLU A 69 25.34 -21.75 -15.27
N ASN A 70 24.63 -22.81 -15.67
CA ASN A 70 23.64 -22.72 -16.75
C ASN A 70 22.57 -21.67 -16.42
N MET A 71 22.03 -21.01 -17.44
CA MET A 71 21.06 -19.91 -17.30
C MET A 71 19.86 -20.24 -16.41
N THR A 72 19.42 -21.50 -16.36
CA THR A 72 18.31 -21.97 -15.51
C THR A 72 18.65 -22.05 -14.02
N ASP A 73 19.84 -22.51 -13.66
CA ASP A 73 20.30 -22.60 -12.25
C ASP A 73 20.65 -21.20 -11.70
N SER A 74 21.14 -20.32 -12.59
CA SER A 74 21.41 -18.92 -12.25
C SER A 74 20.16 -18.20 -11.73
N ALA A 75 18.98 -18.56 -12.23
CA ALA A 75 17.70 -17.98 -11.83
C ALA A 75 16.99 -18.77 -10.70
N SER A 76 17.70 -19.55 -9.87
CA SER A 76 17.13 -20.31 -8.73
C SER A 76 16.30 -19.46 -7.75
N ASP A 77 15.38 -20.07 -6.98
CA ASP A 77 14.49 -19.36 -6.05
C ASP A 77 15.30 -18.55 -5.03
N THR A 78 16.39 -19.15 -4.53
CA THR A 78 17.33 -18.49 -3.64
C THR A 78 18.02 -17.30 -4.29
N THR A 79 18.33 -17.36 -5.60
CA THR A 79 18.87 -16.19 -6.32
C THR A 79 17.86 -15.06 -6.37
N ILE A 80 16.60 -15.36 -6.69
CA ILE A 80 15.52 -14.38 -6.72
C ILE A 80 15.31 -13.75 -5.34
N MET A 81 15.30 -14.57 -4.28
CA MET A 81 15.21 -14.09 -2.89
C MET A 81 16.37 -13.16 -2.50
N SER A 82 17.60 -13.50 -2.90
CA SER A 82 18.79 -12.66 -2.62
C SER A 82 18.72 -11.31 -3.32
N VAL A 83 18.35 -11.30 -4.61
CA VAL A 83 18.20 -10.04 -5.36
C VAL A 83 17.05 -9.19 -4.82
N LEU A 84 15.95 -9.82 -4.37
CA LEU A 84 14.87 -9.13 -3.67
C LEU A 84 15.38 -8.42 -2.41
N LEU A 85 16.17 -9.10 -1.57
CA LEU A 85 16.71 -8.48 -0.35
C LEU A 85 17.74 -7.38 -0.63
N LEU A 86 18.56 -7.52 -1.68
CA LEU A 86 19.46 -6.45 -2.12
C LEU A 86 18.68 -5.22 -2.60
N ALA A 87 17.56 -5.41 -3.30
CA ALA A 87 16.68 -4.31 -3.68
C ALA A 87 16.05 -3.63 -2.46
N VAL A 88 15.60 -4.42 -1.46
CA VAL A 88 15.09 -3.87 -0.19
C VAL A 88 16.17 -3.09 0.54
N ALA A 89 17.41 -3.59 0.60
CA ALA A 89 18.53 -2.86 1.20
C ALA A 89 18.78 -1.52 0.49
N ALA A 90 18.75 -1.51 -0.84
CA ALA A 90 18.89 -0.29 -1.65
C ALA A 90 17.72 0.69 -1.44
N GLU A 91 16.49 0.18 -1.29
CA GLU A 91 15.30 0.98 -0.98
C GLU A 91 15.46 1.68 0.37
N MET A 92 15.87 0.94 1.41
CA MET A 92 16.10 1.48 2.76
C MET A 92 17.25 2.50 2.78
N ALA A 93 18.24 2.35 1.90
CA ALA A 93 19.32 3.32 1.70
C ALA A 93 18.90 4.55 0.87
N GLY A 94 17.70 4.55 0.29
CA GLY A 94 17.19 5.63 -0.58
C GLY A 94 17.76 5.63 -2.01
N ASP A 95 18.49 4.60 -2.42
CA ASP A 95 19.09 4.48 -3.75
C ASP A 95 18.09 3.89 -4.76
N LEU A 96 17.10 4.71 -5.14
CA LEU A 96 16.06 4.33 -6.10
C LEU A 96 16.61 3.85 -7.46
N PRO A 97 17.68 4.45 -8.03
CA PRO A 97 18.32 3.93 -9.24
C PRO A 97 18.82 2.48 -9.09
N THR A 98 19.35 2.11 -7.93
CA THR A 98 19.80 0.73 -7.67
C THR A 98 18.62 -0.22 -7.47
N VAL A 99 17.55 0.21 -6.79
CA VAL A 99 16.29 -0.55 -6.71
C VAL A 99 15.76 -0.89 -8.10
N ASP A 100 15.70 0.10 -8.99
CA ASP A 100 15.22 -0.05 -10.37
C ASP A 100 16.11 -1.02 -11.20
N ARG A 101 17.44 -1.00 -10.98
CA ARG A 101 18.35 -1.99 -11.59
C ARG A 101 18.08 -3.41 -11.08
N HIS A 102 17.88 -3.60 -9.78
CA HIS A 102 17.54 -4.91 -9.22
C HIS A 102 16.16 -5.39 -9.67
N LEU A 103 15.17 -4.50 -9.79
CA LEU A 103 13.83 -4.81 -10.31
C LEU A 103 13.89 -5.33 -11.75
N ARG A 104 14.66 -4.66 -12.62
CA ARG A 104 14.88 -5.15 -14.00
C ARG A 104 15.60 -6.50 -14.04
N GLY A 105 16.55 -6.72 -13.12
CA GLY A 105 17.19 -8.03 -12.95
C GLY A 105 16.20 -9.12 -12.55
N LEU A 106 15.32 -8.83 -11.58
CA LEU A 106 14.24 -9.73 -11.14
C LEU A 106 13.27 -10.04 -12.28
N LYS A 107 12.82 -9.03 -13.03
CA LYS A 107 11.98 -9.23 -14.21
C LYS A 107 12.62 -10.21 -15.19
N ARG A 108 13.91 -10.04 -15.50
CA ARG A 108 14.63 -10.93 -16.41
C ARG A 108 14.70 -12.36 -15.86
N MET A 109 14.97 -12.55 -14.57
CA MET A 109 15.01 -13.89 -13.94
C MET A 109 13.64 -14.58 -13.98
N ILE A 110 12.56 -13.83 -13.75
CA ILE A 110 11.19 -14.35 -13.84
C ILE A 110 10.83 -14.71 -15.29
N ASP A 111 11.20 -13.86 -16.25
CA ASP A 111 10.96 -14.12 -17.68
C ASP A 111 11.73 -15.35 -18.18
N MET A 112 12.96 -15.57 -17.68
CA MET A 112 13.74 -16.78 -17.97
C MET A 112 13.03 -18.07 -17.51
N ARG A 113 12.10 -17.97 -16.56
CA ARG A 113 11.26 -19.08 -16.09
C ARG A 113 9.86 -19.10 -16.71
N GLY A 114 9.66 -18.40 -17.81
CA GLY A 114 8.37 -18.36 -18.51
C GLY A 114 7.37 -17.34 -17.95
N GLY A 115 7.83 -16.40 -17.11
CA GLY A 115 6.99 -15.33 -16.56
C GLY A 115 6.14 -15.79 -15.36
N PHE A 116 5.33 -14.88 -14.81
CA PHE A 116 4.55 -15.13 -13.58
C PHE A 116 3.57 -16.30 -13.69
N GLN A 117 3.04 -16.61 -14.88
CA GLN A 117 2.05 -17.68 -15.08
C GLN A 117 2.68 -19.07 -15.04
N LEU A 118 3.95 -19.20 -15.42
CA LEU A 118 4.68 -20.48 -15.48
C LEU A 118 5.68 -20.62 -14.33
N LEU A 119 5.82 -19.58 -13.50
CA LEU A 119 6.73 -19.59 -12.36
C LEU A 119 6.23 -20.52 -11.27
N GLN A 120 6.82 -21.72 -11.21
CA GLN A 120 6.71 -22.59 -10.06
C GLN A 120 7.82 -22.21 -9.07
N THR A 121 7.43 -21.83 -7.85
CA THR A 121 8.35 -21.52 -6.75
C THR A 121 8.06 -22.44 -5.58
N GLU A 122 9.10 -22.98 -4.96
CA GLU A 122 8.97 -23.73 -3.71
C GLU A 122 8.80 -22.78 -2.52
N VAL A 123 9.13 -21.50 -2.73
CA VAL A 123 9.06 -20.44 -1.71
C VAL A 123 7.64 -19.84 -1.68
N PRO A 124 6.91 -19.96 -0.56
CA PRO A 124 5.61 -19.32 -0.42
C PRO A 124 5.74 -17.79 -0.41
N ASP A 125 4.75 -17.11 -1.01
CA ASP A 125 4.62 -15.65 -1.06
C ASP A 125 5.77 -14.86 -1.72
N LEU A 126 6.70 -15.54 -2.41
CA LEU A 126 7.83 -14.89 -3.07
C LEU A 126 7.39 -13.80 -4.06
N LEU A 127 6.41 -14.12 -4.91
CA LEU A 127 5.89 -13.20 -5.91
C LEU A 127 5.18 -12.00 -5.28
N ALA A 128 4.36 -12.26 -4.25
CA ALA A 128 3.68 -11.21 -3.52
C ALA A 128 4.69 -10.25 -2.85
N LYS A 129 5.78 -10.80 -2.30
CA LYS A 129 6.88 -10.00 -1.73
C LYS A 129 7.60 -9.18 -2.79
N ILE A 130 7.91 -9.73 -3.96
CA ILE A 130 8.55 -8.99 -5.06
C ILE A 130 7.67 -7.82 -5.52
N CYS A 131 6.40 -8.11 -5.83
CA CYS A 131 5.46 -7.10 -6.31
C CYS A 131 5.25 -6.00 -5.27
N ARG A 132 5.01 -6.38 -4.01
CA ARG A 132 4.77 -5.42 -2.92
C ARG A 132 5.99 -4.59 -2.56
N ARG A 133 7.16 -5.22 -2.38
CA ARG A 133 8.34 -4.58 -1.80
C ARG A 133 9.16 -3.77 -2.80
N ILE A 134 9.10 -4.10 -4.08
CA ILE A 134 9.93 -3.45 -5.07
C ILE A 134 9.05 -2.75 -6.10
N ASP A 135 8.23 -3.50 -6.83
CA ASP A 135 7.55 -2.94 -8.00
C ASP A 135 6.54 -1.85 -7.63
N LEU A 136 5.57 -2.20 -6.78
CA LEU A 136 4.53 -1.27 -6.34
C LEU A 136 5.10 -0.15 -5.45
N ALA A 137 6.04 -0.46 -4.56
CA ALA A 137 6.70 0.53 -3.72
C ALA A 137 7.44 1.58 -4.57
N LEU A 138 8.20 1.14 -5.58
CA LEU A 138 8.90 2.02 -6.50
C LEU A 138 7.92 2.81 -7.37
N ALA A 139 6.85 2.18 -7.88
CA ALA A 139 5.82 2.83 -8.69
C ALA A 139 5.13 3.98 -7.94
N VAL A 140 4.70 3.72 -6.69
CA VAL A 140 4.07 4.76 -5.84
C VAL A 140 5.04 5.89 -5.51
N ARG A 141 6.32 5.60 -5.24
CA ARG A 141 7.34 6.61 -4.93
C ARG A 141 7.72 7.48 -6.12
N THR A 142 7.89 6.86 -7.29
CA THR A 142 8.43 7.54 -8.48
C THR A 142 7.34 8.03 -9.43
N TRP A 143 6.08 7.69 -9.15
CA TRP A 143 4.93 7.93 -10.02
C TRP A 143 5.10 7.33 -11.42
N ARG A 144 5.91 6.28 -11.53
CA ARG A 144 6.11 5.53 -12.77
C ARG A 144 5.21 4.31 -12.77
N GLY A 145 4.81 3.88 -13.96
CA GLY A 145 4.05 2.65 -14.12
C GLY A 145 4.83 1.44 -13.57
N PRO A 146 4.13 0.46 -12.96
CA PRO A 146 4.77 -0.77 -12.51
C PRO A 146 5.38 -1.56 -13.68
N VAL A 147 6.45 -2.30 -13.40
CA VAL A 147 7.15 -3.16 -14.38
C VAL A 147 6.36 -4.44 -14.62
N PHE A 148 5.67 -4.95 -13.60
CA PHE A 148 4.84 -6.14 -13.71
C PHE A 148 3.37 -5.78 -13.96
N PHE A 149 2.66 -6.69 -14.63
CA PHE A 149 1.21 -6.62 -14.85
C PHE A 149 0.67 -5.36 -15.53
N HIS A 150 1.50 -4.58 -16.24
CA HIS A 150 1.03 -3.39 -16.96
C HIS A 150 -0.04 -3.70 -18.03
N ASP A 151 0.17 -4.75 -18.84
CA ASP A 151 -0.70 -5.05 -19.99
C ASP A 151 -1.76 -6.12 -19.70
N SER A 152 -1.76 -6.73 -18.52
CA SER A 152 -2.55 -7.94 -18.20
C SER A 152 -3.56 -7.75 -17.06
N ILE A 153 -4.03 -6.51 -16.87
CA ILE A 153 -4.95 -6.18 -15.78
C ILE A 153 -6.36 -6.65 -16.08
N SER A 154 -6.89 -7.50 -15.21
CA SER A 154 -8.31 -7.82 -15.23
C SER A 154 -9.13 -6.70 -14.57
N TRP A 155 -10.20 -6.29 -15.24
CA TRP A 155 -11.21 -5.36 -14.72
C TRP A 155 -12.49 -6.10 -14.28
N THR A 156 -12.38 -7.40 -14.00
CA THR A 156 -13.45 -8.13 -13.33
C THR A 156 -13.39 -7.84 -11.82
N PRO A 157 -14.53 -7.71 -11.12
CA PRO A 157 -14.54 -7.64 -9.66
C PRO A 157 -13.72 -8.80 -9.07
N TYR A 158 -12.76 -8.48 -8.21
CA TYR A 158 -11.92 -9.49 -7.58
C TYR A 158 -12.65 -10.10 -6.37
N LEU A 159 -13.40 -9.27 -5.64
CA LEU A 159 -14.29 -9.72 -4.58
C LEU A 159 -15.72 -9.67 -5.11
N MET A 160 -16.41 -10.81 -4.99
CA MET A 160 -17.85 -10.83 -5.23
C MET A 160 -18.52 -10.05 -4.11
N SER A 161 -19.07 -8.88 -4.43
CA SER A 161 -19.93 -8.16 -3.48
C SER A 161 -21.14 -9.05 -3.21
N ASN A 162 -21.21 -9.57 -1.98
CA ASN A 162 -22.46 -10.16 -1.50
C ASN A 162 -23.40 -8.97 -1.33
N CYS A 163 -24.25 -8.72 -2.34
CA CYS A 163 -25.28 -7.69 -2.27
C CYS A 163 -25.87 -7.68 -0.87
N ARG A 164 -25.61 -6.61 -0.12
CA ARG A 164 -26.11 -6.47 1.25
C ARG A 164 -27.60 -6.74 1.20
N GLY A 165 -28.01 -7.82 1.87
CA GLY A 165 -29.41 -8.23 1.92
C GLY A 165 -30.25 -7.05 2.36
N SER A 166 -31.35 -6.85 1.65
CA SER A 166 -32.44 -5.92 1.93
C SER A 166 -32.74 -5.81 3.44
N GLY A 167 -32.16 -4.81 4.08
CA GLY A 167 -32.52 -4.30 5.39
C GLY A 167 -32.61 -2.79 5.26
N GLU A 168 -33.52 -2.15 5.99
CA GLU A 168 -33.90 -0.74 5.90
C GLU A 168 -32.70 0.18 5.58
N SER A 169 -32.58 0.56 4.31
CA SER A 169 -31.46 1.34 3.79
C SER A 169 -31.58 2.77 4.30
N ASP A 170 -30.57 3.22 5.04
CA ASP A 170 -30.47 4.61 5.47
C ASP A 170 -30.43 5.54 4.24
N ALA A 171 -30.98 6.75 4.37
CA ALA A 171 -30.95 7.76 3.31
C ALA A 171 -29.51 8.13 2.92
N ALA A 172 -28.56 8.03 3.85
CA ALA A 172 -27.13 8.23 3.60
C ALA A 172 -26.52 7.12 2.73
N GLU A 173 -26.84 5.85 3.00
CA GLU A 173 -26.39 4.70 2.20
C GLU A 173 -26.94 4.77 0.78
N THR A 174 -28.20 5.18 0.64
CA THR A 174 -28.86 5.35 -0.66
C THR A 174 -28.18 6.42 -1.53
N ARG A 175 -27.81 7.56 -0.92
CA ARG A 175 -27.08 8.63 -1.63
C ARG A 175 -25.67 8.20 -2.03
N LEU A 176 -24.95 7.52 -1.14
CA LEU A 176 -23.63 6.97 -1.42
C LEU A 176 -23.69 5.99 -2.60
N ALA A 177 -24.64 5.06 -2.60
CA ALA A 177 -24.85 4.11 -3.68
C ALA A 177 -25.17 4.81 -5.02
N SER A 178 -26.03 5.82 -5.00
CA SER A 178 -26.35 6.60 -6.20
C SER A 178 -25.12 7.31 -6.77
N TRP A 179 -24.26 7.87 -5.92
CA TRP A 179 -23.05 8.54 -6.36
C TRP A 179 -21.98 7.55 -6.86
N ILE A 180 -21.82 6.40 -6.21
CA ILE A 180 -20.92 5.35 -6.71
C ILE A 180 -21.34 4.90 -8.11
N SER A 181 -22.64 4.88 -8.40
CA SER A 181 -23.16 4.51 -9.72
C SER A 181 -22.81 5.50 -10.83
N THR A 182 -22.44 6.75 -10.50
CA THR A 182 -22.02 7.76 -11.49
C THR A 182 -20.53 7.68 -11.83
N LEU A 183 -19.74 6.93 -11.06
CA LEU A 183 -18.30 6.76 -11.31
C LEU A 183 -18.04 5.94 -12.57
N GLU A 184 -16.89 6.18 -13.20
CA GLU A 184 -16.42 5.32 -14.30
C GLU A 184 -16.37 3.85 -13.85
N TYR A 185 -16.81 2.95 -14.73
CA TYR A 185 -16.93 1.52 -14.47
C TYR A 185 -15.68 0.91 -13.81
N ARG A 186 -14.48 1.24 -14.32
CA ARG A 186 -13.22 0.71 -13.80
C ARG A 186 -12.93 1.18 -12.37
N LEU A 187 -13.14 2.46 -12.09
CA LEU A 187 -12.95 3.03 -10.76
C LEU A 187 -13.95 2.46 -9.76
N ARG A 188 -15.20 2.31 -10.19
CA ARG A 188 -16.27 1.73 -9.39
C ARG A 188 -15.96 0.31 -8.92
N ILE A 189 -15.45 -0.55 -9.80
CA ILE A 189 -15.08 -1.93 -9.45
C ILE A 189 -14.01 -1.94 -8.35
N VAL A 190 -12.98 -1.09 -8.49
CA VAL A 190 -11.89 -1.01 -7.52
C VAL A 190 -12.40 -0.49 -6.18
N TRP A 191 -13.32 0.48 -6.20
CA TRP A 191 -13.99 0.98 -5.00
C TRP A 191 -14.80 -0.11 -4.29
N GLU A 192 -15.63 -0.85 -5.04
CA GLU A 192 -16.45 -1.94 -4.50
C GLU A 192 -15.56 -3.03 -3.87
N ASP A 193 -14.49 -3.44 -4.54
CA ASP A 193 -13.51 -4.40 -4.01
C ASP A 193 -12.85 -3.87 -2.72
N LEU A 194 -12.50 -2.59 -2.66
CA LEU A 194 -11.89 -1.99 -1.47
C LEU A 194 -12.87 -1.95 -0.28
N VAL A 195 -14.13 -1.60 -0.53
CA VAL A 195 -15.19 -1.58 0.50
C VAL A 195 -15.46 -3.00 1.01
N GLU A 196 -15.55 -3.98 0.12
CA GLU A 196 -15.75 -5.38 0.50
C GLU A 196 -14.56 -5.89 1.33
N PHE A 197 -13.33 -5.58 0.92
CA PHE A 197 -12.13 -5.90 1.72
C PHE A 197 -12.16 -5.30 3.14
N CYS A 198 -12.57 -4.04 3.26
CA CYS A 198 -12.71 -3.39 4.57
C CYS A 198 -13.81 -4.06 5.41
N SER A 199 -14.94 -4.40 4.79
CA SER A 199 -16.07 -5.12 5.42
C SER A 199 -15.66 -6.50 5.93
N MET A 200 -14.94 -7.27 5.11
CA MET A 200 -14.38 -8.58 5.48
C MET A 200 -13.42 -8.44 6.66
N SER A 201 -12.53 -7.45 6.62
CA SER A 201 -11.55 -7.17 7.69
C SER A 201 -12.22 -6.82 9.01
N ASN A 202 -13.25 -5.96 8.99
CA ASN A 202 -14.03 -5.61 10.17
C ASN A 202 -14.78 -6.83 10.73
N SER A 203 -15.41 -7.62 9.85
CA SER A 203 -16.14 -8.83 10.24
C SER A 203 -15.23 -9.89 10.86
N ALA A 204 -14.02 -10.08 10.33
CA ALA A 204 -13.02 -10.98 10.89
C ALA A 204 -12.59 -10.50 12.30
N SER A 205 -12.29 -9.21 12.44
CA SER A 205 -11.92 -8.61 13.71
C SER A 205 -13.00 -8.77 14.78
N GLN A 206 -14.29 -8.59 14.44
CA GLN A 206 -15.41 -8.83 15.36
C GLN A 206 -15.49 -10.27 15.87
N ARG A 207 -15.04 -11.24 15.06
CA ARG A 207 -14.96 -12.65 15.43
C ARG A 207 -13.63 -13.03 16.09
N ASN A 208 -12.77 -12.06 16.39
CA ASN A 208 -11.38 -12.28 16.83
C ASN A 208 -10.58 -13.18 15.87
N GLN A 209 -10.90 -13.11 14.58
CA GLN A 209 -10.20 -13.82 13.51
C GLN A 209 -9.32 -12.85 12.73
N LYS A 210 -8.23 -13.36 12.16
CA LYS A 210 -7.36 -12.63 11.24
C LYS A 210 -7.47 -13.23 9.85
N MET A 211 -7.13 -12.44 8.85
CA MET A 211 -7.18 -12.86 7.46
C MET A 211 -5.91 -13.63 7.08
N PRO A 212 -5.99 -14.66 6.21
CA PRO A 212 -4.79 -15.30 5.69
C PRO A 212 -3.91 -14.32 4.91
N ARG A 213 -2.58 -14.42 5.10
CA ARG A 213 -1.57 -13.55 4.49
C ARG A 213 -1.64 -13.53 2.96
N ASN A 214 -1.84 -14.67 2.33
CA ASN A 214 -1.89 -14.81 0.87
C ASN A 214 -3.11 -14.06 0.33
N THR A 215 -4.29 -14.30 0.91
CA THR A 215 -5.53 -13.60 0.53
C THR A 215 -5.39 -12.09 0.75
N PHE A 216 -4.78 -11.65 1.85
CA PHE A 216 -4.52 -10.23 2.10
C PHE A 216 -3.61 -9.62 1.03
N SER A 217 -2.56 -10.35 0.66
CA SER A 217 -1.61 -9.93 -0.37
C SER A 217 -2.27 -9.84 -1.74
N GLU A 218 -3.00 -10.87 -2.15
CA GLU A 218 -3.61 -10.92 -3.48
C GLU A 218 -4.64 -9.81 -3.70
N ILE A 219 -5.51 -9.55 -2.71
CA ILE A 219 -6.50 -8.47 -2.79
C ILE A 219 -5.79 -7.12 -2.94
N LEU A 220 -4.81 -6.82 -2.07
CA LEU A 220 -4.15 -5.52 -2.08
C LEU A 220 -3.25 -5.33 -3.29
N LEU A 221 -2.59 -6.39 -3.78
CA LEU A 221 -1.87 -6.36 -5.07
C LEU A 221 -2.83 -5.98 -6.20
N SER A 222 -3.96 -6.69 -6.29
CA SER A 222 -4.98 -6.45 -7.30
C SER A 222 -5.51 -5.01 -7.26
N LEU A 223 -5.77 -4.47 -6.07
CA LEU A 223 -6.22 -3.08 -5.89
C LEU A 223 -5.15 -2.08 -6.33
N VAL A 224 -3.93 -2.17 -5.81
CA VAL A 224 -2.88 -1.19 -6.08
C VAL A 224 -2.44 -1.21 -7.56
N TYR A 225 -2.30 -2.39 -8.19
CA TYR A 225 -2.00 -2.46 -9.62
C TYR A 225 -3.10 -1.81 -10.47
N ARG A 226 -4.38 -2.07 -10.18
CA ARG A 226 -5.50 -1.43 -10.90
C ARG A 226 -5.50 0.09 -10.72
N LEU A 227 -5.27 0.57 -9.50
CA LEU A 227 -5.24 2.01 -9.20
C LEU A 227 -4.09 2.74 -9.91
N LEU A 228 -2.92 2.11 -10.00
CA LEU A 228 -1.75 2.68 -10.69
C LEU A 228 -1.93 2.73 -12.21
N ASN A 229 -2.81 1.92 -12.77
CA ASN A 229 -3.10 1.91 -14.22
C ASN A 229 -4.33 2.75 -14.59
N LEU A 230 -4.97 3.39 -13.62
CA LEU A 230 -5.97 4.44 -13.85
C LEU A 230 -5.29 5.80 -13.78
N SER A 231 -5.73 6.72 -14.65
CA SER A 231 -5.32 8.11 -14.64
C SER A 231 -6.50 8.96 -15.06
N TYR A 232 -6.78 10.00 -14.29
CA TYR A 232 -7.83 10.97 -14.57
C TYR A 232 -7.26 12.39 -14.60
N GLU A 233 -8.09 13.36 -14.98
CA GLU A 233 -7.73 14.77 -14.89
C GLU A 233 -7.64 15.20 -13.41
N LEU A 234 -6.64 16.00 -13.05
CA LEU A 234 -6.36 16.36 -11.66
C LEU A 234 -7.50 17.10 -10.96
N ASP A 235 -8.36 17.76 -11.72
CA ASP A 235 -9.48 18.53 -11.20
C ASP A 235 -10.75 17.68 -11.05
N SER A 236 -10.69 16.40 -11.43
CA SER A 236 -11.84 15.50 -11.42
C SER A 236 -12.04 14.83 -10.05
N ALA A 237 -13.30 14.54 -9.71
CA ALA A 237 -13.64 13.79 -8.50
C ALA A 237 -13.08 12.36 -8.57
N GLU A 238 -13.08 11.75 -9.75
CA GLU A 238 -12.52 10.43 -10.03
C GLU A 238 -11.04 10.35 -9.63
N GLU A 239 -10.24 11.37 -9.96
CA GLU A 239 -8.83 11.41 -9.56
C GLU A 239 -8.67 11.49 -8.05
N SER A 240 -9.49 12.30 -7.38
CA SER A 240 -9.48 12.41 -5.92
C SER A 240 -9.76 11.07 -5.25
N ILE A 241 -10.74 10.32 -5.75
CA ILE A 241 -11.11 9.00 -5.23
C ILE A 241 -10.00 8.00 -5.53
N ARG A 242 -9.47 7.99 -6.77
CA ARG A 242 -8.38 7.10 -7.17
C ARG A 242 -7.16 7.30 -6.28
N LEU A 243 -6.74 8.56 -6.08
CA LEU A 243 -5.61 8.92 -5.22
C LEU A 243 -5.89 8.58 -3.75
N GLY A 244 -7.12 8.79 -3.27
CA GLY A 244 -7.55 8.37 -1.94
C GLY A 244 -7.45 6.86 -1.75
N MET A 245 -7.97 6.07 -2.69
CA MET A 245 -7.87 4.61 -2.66
C MET A 245 -6.42 4.14 -2.72
N LEU A 246 -5.60 4.77 -3.55
CA LEU A 246 -4.18 4.44 -3.67
C LEU A 246 -3.43 4.76 -2.38
N ALA A 247 -3.70 5.91 -1.76
CA ALA A 247 -3.14 6.29 -0.46
C ALA A 247 -3.55 5.31 0.64
N TYR A 248 -4.84 5.04 0.76
CA TYR A 248 -5.38 4.18 1.80
C TYR A 248 -4.82 2.74 1.69
N THR A 249 -4.86 2.15 0.49
CA THR A 249 -4.30 0.82 0.24
C THR A 249 -2.78 0.78 0.41
N SER A 250 -2.06 1.81 -0.05
CA SER A 250 -0.60 1.89 0.10
C SER A 250 -0.18 2.00 1.56
N MET A 251 -0.89 2.77 2.38
CA MET A 251 -0.64 2.83 3.82
C MET A 251 -0.81 1.46 4.48
N MET A 252 -1.85 0.72 4.14
CA MET A 252 -2.05 -0.62 4.70
C MET A 252 -1.03 -1.65 4.20
N PHE A 253 -0.66 -1.56 2.92
CA PHE A 253 0.06 -2.61 2.23
C PHE A 253 1.58 -2.42 2.21
N LEU A 254 2.04 -1.18 2.04
CA LEU A 254 3.43 -0.82 1.80
C LEU A 254 4.15 -0.31 3.06
N GLN A 255 3.43 0.02 4.14
CA GLN A 255 4.05 0.52 5.37
C GLN A 255 5.12 -0.43 5.93
N TRP A 256 6.23 0.18 6.33
CA TRP A 256 7.38 -0.47 6.94
C TRP A 256 7.76 0.24 8.24
N HIS A 257 7.41 -0.38 9.37
CA HIS A 257 7.83 -0.14 10.77
C HIS A 257 8.51 1.23 11.11
N ASN A 258 7.85 2.36 10.84
CA ASN A 258 8.28 3.76 11.07
C ASN A 258 9.16 4.44 10.03
N HIS A 259 9.60 3.77 8.97
CA HIS A 259 10.06 4.48 7.79
C HIS A 259 8.82 4.78 6.97
N MET A 260 8.26 5.98 7.17
CA MET A 260 7.36 6.59 6.20
C MET A 260 8.18 6.78 4.92
N VAL A 261 8.29 5.71 4.14
CA VAL A 261 8.68 5.76 2.74
C VAL A 261 7.82 6.86 2.16
N GLU A 262 8.47 7.99 1.86
CA GLU A 262 7.87 9.27 1.55
C GLU A 262 6.73 9.11 0.54
N PHE A 263 5.49 9.05 1.02
CA PHE A 263 4.29 9.26 0.22
C PHE A 263 4.17 10.74 -0.17
N TYR A 264 5.29 11.46 -0.30
CA TYR A 264 5.35 12.89 -0.54
C TYR A 264 4.57 13.24 -1.80
N HIS A 265 4.89 12.57 -2.93
CA HIS A 265 4.18 12.79 -4.19
C HIS A 265 2.69 12.47 -4.04
N LEU A 266 2.34 11.29 -3.53
CA LEU A 266 0.95 10.88 -3.35
C LEU A 266 0.15 11.85 -2.45
N ARG A 267 0.76 12.33 -1.37
CA ARG A 267 0.19 13.30 -0.44
C ARG A 267 0.02 14.68 -1.08
N CYS A 268 1.00 15.14 -1.83
CA CYS A 268 0.92 16.41 -2.56
C CYS A 268 -0.17 16.36 -3.63
N MET A 269 -0.25 15.27 -4.39
CA MET A 269 -1.27 15.08 -5.43
C MET A 269 -2.67 15.01 -4.81
N LEU A 270 -2.88 14.15 -3.82
CA LEU A 270 -4.17 14.06 -3.12
C LEU A 270 -4.55 15.38 -2.44
N GLY A 271 -3.57 16.08 -1.86
CA GLY A 271 -3.80 17.39 -1.26
C GLY A 271 -4.19 18.46 -2.29
N ALA A 272 -3.65 18.38 -3.51
CA ALA A 272 -4.03 19.28 -4.60
C ALA A 272 -5.46 19.01 -5.08
N THR A 273 -5.84 17.75 -5.30
CA THR A 273 -7.19 17.40 -5.76
C THR A 273 -8.25 17.69 -4.71
N LEU A 274 -7.93 17.49 -3.42
CA LEU A 274 -8.80 17.87 -2.30
C LEU A 274 -9.09 19.39 -2.23
N ARG A 275 -8.16 20.25 -2.67
CA ARG A 275 -8.41 21.71 -2.74
C ARG A 275 -9.39 22.06 -3.85
N ASN A 276 -9.43 21.27 -4.92
CA ASN A 276 -10.30 21.51 -6.06
C ASN A 276 -11.73 20.97 -5.81
N LEU A 277 -11.86 19.93 -4.98
CA LEU A 277 -13.15 19.44 -4.47
C LEU A 277 -13.98 20.50 -3.70
N ASP A 278 -13.35 21.57 -3.20
CA ASP A 278 -14.02 22.71 -2.55
C ASP A 278 -14.70 23.64 -3.58
N ASN A 279 -14.17 23.72 -4.81
CA ASN A 279 -14.51 24.80 -5.72
C ASN A 279 -15.73 24.52 -6.61
N GLU A 280 -15.99 23.28 -7.08
CA GLU A 280 -17.02 23.10 -8.13
C GLU A 280 -17.86 21.82 -8.12
N ASP A 281 -17.76 20.89 -7.15
CA ASP A 281 -18.51 19.62 -7.26
C ASP A 281 -19.57 19.34 -6.16
N PRO A 282 -20.88 19.54 -6.46
CA PRO A 282 -21.99 19.07 -5.64
C PRO A 282 -22.20 17.54 -5.66
N GLY A 283 -21.41 16.78 -6.44
CA GLY A 283 -21.61 15.34 -6.64
C GLY A 283 -21.19 14.45 -5.47
N ALA A 284 -19.98 14.64 -4.92
CA ALA A 284 -19.43 13.69 -3.95
C ALA A 284 -20.14 13.69 -2.58
N SER A 285 -20.58 12.51 -2.15
CA SER A 285 -21.28 12.32 -0.87
C SER A 285 -20.39 12.69 0.32
N LEU A 286 -21.01 13.24 1.38
CA LEU A 286 -20.31 13.63 2.63
C LEU A 286 -19.41 12.52 3.20
N PRO A 287 -19.84 11.24 3.29
CA PRO A 287 -18.98 10.16 3.80
C PRO A 287 -17.68 10.00 3.02
N VAL A 288 -17.73 10.13 1.69
CA VAL A 288 -16.55 9.99 0.83
C VAL A 288 -15.61 11.18 0.98
N LYS A 289 -16.15 12.41 1.04
CA LYS A 289 -15.33 13.61 1.29
C LYS A 289 -14.60 13.48 2.63
N LEU A 290 -15.29 13.05 3.69
CA LEU A 290 -14.66 12.78 4.99
C LEU A 290 -13.58 11.71 4.89
N TRP A 291 -13.87 10.58 4.24
CA TRP A 291 -12.91 9.49 4.08
C TRP A 291 -11.63 9.93 3.36
N LEU A 292 -11.74 10.75 2.31
CA LEU A 292 -10.57 11.30 1.60
C LEU A 292 -9.71 12.18 2.50
N PHE A 293 -10.33 13.03 3.32
CA PHE A 293 -9.62 13.87 4.28
C PHE A 293 -8.89 13.08 5.35
N PHE A 294 -9.55 12.08 5.95
CA PHE A 294 -8.92 11.22 6.94
C PHE A 294 -7.73 10.49 6.32
N THR A 295 -7.91 9.95 5.12
CA THR A 295 -6.84 9.28 4.36
C THR A 295 -5.66 10.21 4.11
N TRP A 296 -5.92 11.45 3.69
CA TRP A 296 -4.86 12.44 3.48
C TRP A 296 -4.12 12.80 4.78
N HIS A 297 -4.84 12.97 5.90
CA HIS A 297 -4.23 13.23 7.19
C HIS A 297 -3.41 12.07 7.74
N MET A 298 -3.79 10.83 7.45
CA MET A 298 -3.03 9.63 7.81
C MET A 298 -1.68 9.55 7.08
N LEU A 299 -1.52 10.22 5.94
CA LEU A 299 -0.22 10.42 5.28
C LEU A 299 0.70 11.41 6.00
N GLN A 300 0.27 11.96 7.15
CA GLN A 300 1.04 12.86 8.02
C GLN A 300 1.66 14.06 7.27
N PRO A 301 0.84 14.96 6.69
CA PRO A 301 1.32 16.19 6.08
C PRO A 301 2.06 17.09 7.08
N PRO A 302 3.16 17.77 6.69
CA PRO A 302 3.86 18.73 7.51
C PRO A 302 3.01 19.96 7.76
N GLU A 303 3.39 20.75 8.77
CA GLU A 303 2.57 21.88 9.23
C GLU A 303 2.27 22.95 8.18
N CYS A 304 3.17 23.11 7.21
CA CYS A 304 3.01 24.05 6.11
C CYS A 304 1.94 23.63 5.10
N GLU A 305 1.61 22.34 4.97
CA GLU A 305 0.75 21.83 3.89
C GLU A 305 -0.75 21.79 4.25
N TYR A 306 -1.12 21.79 5.54
CA TYR A 306 -2.50 21.52 5.98
C TYR A 306 -3.35 22.72 6.40
N ARG A 307 -2.82 23.95 6.50
CA ARG A 307 -3.62 25.07 7.07
C ARG A 307 -4.95 25.31 6.34
N GLN A 308 -4.96 25.27 5.01
CA GLN A 308 -6.20 25.49 4.22
C GLN A 308 -7.12 24.26 4.24
N LEU A 309 -6.55 23.07 4.06
CA LEU A 309 -7.31 21.82 4.07
C LEU A 309 -7.93 21.54 5.45
N ASP A 310 -7.26 21.86 6.55
CA ASP A 310 -7.82 21.75 7.91
C ASP A 310 -9.05 22.64 8.11
N ILE A 311 -9.00 23.87 7.59
CA ILE A 311 -10.14 24.80 7.68
C ILE A 311 -11.32 24.24 6.89
N TRP A 312 -11.06 23.66 5.71
CA TRP A 312 -12.11 23.02 4.92
C TRP A 312 -12.66 21.78 5.63
N PHE A 313 -11.79 20.96 6.21
CA PHE A 313 -12.19 19.76 6.95
C PHE A 313 -13.05 20.10 8.17
N GLU A 314 -12.69 21.15 8.90
CA GLU A 314 -13.49 21.71 9.99
C GLU A 314 -14.88 22.15 9.53
N ARG A 315 -14.96 22.90 8.42
CA ARG A 315 -16.25 23.33 7.83
C ARG A 315 -17.10 22.13 7.43
N LEU A 316 -16.49 21.10 6.85
CA LEU A 316 -17.18 19.88 6.44
C LEU A 316 -17.78 19.15 7.64
N LEU A 317 -17.03 19.01 8.73
CA LEU A 317 -17.51 18.40 9.98
C LEU A 317 -18.68 19.20 10.57
N ARG A 318 -18.60 20.54 10.59
CA ARG A 318 -19.68 21.40 11.09
C ARG A 318 -20.92 21.38 10.22
N ALA A 319 -20.76 21.45 8.90
CA ALA A 319 -21.87 21.40 7.95
C ALA A 319 -22.59 20.04 8.01
N GLY A 320 -21.86 18.97 8.30
CA GLY A 320 -22.42 17.64 8.58
C GLY A 320 -23.04 17.48 9.97
N GLY A 321 -22.93 18.47 10.86
CA GLY A 321 -23.42 18.40 12.24
C GLY A 321 -22.66 17.39 13.13
N LEU A 322 -21.42 17.04 12.78
CA LEU A 322 -20.66 15.96 13.40
C LEU A 322 -19.88 16.46 14.62
N SER A 323 -20.51 16.36 15.78
CA SER A 323 -20.04 16.91 17.05
C SER A 323 -19.28 15.89 17.91
N ALA A 324 -19.38 14.60 17.58
CA ALA A 324 -18.68 13.53 18.26
C ALA A 324 -17.96 12.59 17.29
N TRP A 325 -16.81 12.04 17.72
CA TRP A 325 -16.05 11.05 16.95
C TRP A 325 -16.88 9.82 16.56
N CYS A 326 -17.79 9.37 17.42
CA CYS A 326 -18.65 8.22 17.13
C CYS A 326 -19.55 8.43 15.90
N GLU A 327 -20.04 9.65 15.67
CA GLU A 327 -20.87 10.01 14.51
C GLU A 327 -20.04 9.99 13.23
N VAL A 328 -18.84 10.57 13.29
CA VAL A 328 -17.87 10.55 12.17
C VAL A 328 -17.49 9.11 11.82
N ARG A 329 -17.16 8.30 12.82
CA ARG A 329 -16.80 6.89 12.64
C ARG A 329 -17.94 6.10 12.00
N GLN A 330 -19.20 6.35 12.38
CA GLN A 330 -20.35 5.69 11.77
C GLN A 330 -20.48 6.01 10.28
N LEU A 331 -20.24 7.26 9.87
CA LEU A 331 -20.20 7.63 8.45
C LEU A 331 -19.00 7.03 7.72
N LEU A 332 -17.82 6.96 8.35
CA LEU A 332 -16.66 6.34 7.72
C LEU A 332 -16.87 4.83 7.51
N ARG A 333 -17.58 4.14 8.41
CA ARG A 333 -17.96 2.72 8.26
C ARG A 333 -18.84 2.43 7.05
N SER A 334 -19.58 3.42 6.54
CA SER A 334 -20.32 3.26 5.27
C SER A 334 -19.43 3.37 4.04
N THR A 335 -18.12 3.59 4.23
CA THR A 335 -17.10 3.69 3.18
C THR A 335 -15.99 2.65 3.42
N ALA A 336 -14.85 2.78 2.73
CA ALA A 336 -13.68 1.93 2.88
C ALA A 336 -12.92 2.20 4.21
N TRP A 337 -13.51 1.86 5.35
CA TRP A 337 -12.92 2.09 6.67
C TRP A 337 -12.77 0.81 7.49
N ILE A 338 -11.62 0.65 8.16
CA ILE A 338 -11.36 -0.46 9.07
C ILE A 338 -11.17 0.08 10.48
N ASP A 339 -12.09 -0.25 11.38
CA ASP A 339 -12.16 0.38 12.70
C ASP A 339 -10.90 0.12 13.52
N HIS A 340 -10.55 -1.15 13.73
CA HIS A 340 -9.49 -1.53 14.65
C HIS A 340 -8.08 -1.05 14.23
N ILE A 341 -7.89 -0.73 12.94
CA ILE A 341 -6.63 -0.16 12.45
C ILE A 341 -6.64 1.35 12.66
N ASN A 342 -7.73 2.00 12.24
CA ASN A 342 -7.75 3.43 12.06
C ASN A 342 -8.34 4.20 13.24
N GLU A 343 -8.90 3.52 14.26
CA GLU A 343 -9.58 4.14 15.39
C GLU A 343 -8.70 5.19 16.08
N VAL A 344 -7.48 4.79 16.46
CA VAL A 344 -6.58 5.62 17.25
C VAL A 344 -6.12 6.85 16.46
N ASP A 345 -5.75 6.68 15.20
CA ASP A 345 -5.24 7.79 14.39
C ASP A 345 -6.38 8.67 13.86
N GLY A 346 -7.54 8.08 13.54
CA GLY A 346 -8.76 8.80 13.21
C GLY A 346 -9.24 9.70 14.34
N GLU A 347 -9.32 9.18 15.57
CA GLU A 347 -9.73 9.97 16.72
C GLU A 347 -8.75 11.12 17.02
N LYS A 348 -7.43 10.88 16.88
CA LYS A 348 -6.42 11.93 17.00
C LYS A 348 -6.60 13.02 15.95
N ILE A 349 -6.85 12.64 14.69
CA ILE A 349 -7.08 13.58 13.59
C ILE A 349 -8.32 14.43 13.89
N TYR A 350 -9.44 13.79 14.24
CA TYR A 350 -10.67 14.47 14.61
C TYR A 350 -10.47 15.45 15.78
N SER A 351 -9.88 14.97 16.87
CA SER A 351 -9.63 15.76 18.07
C SER A 351 -8.71 16.95 17.80
N ARG A 352 -7.68 16.78 16.96
CA ARG A 352 -6.77 17.86 16.56
C ARG A 352 -7.50 18.95 15.78
N THR A 353 -8.33 18.56 14.81
CA THR A 353 -9.11 19.50 14.01
C THR A 353 -10.11 20.26 14.89
N MET A 354 -10.80 19.56 15.79
CA MET A 354 -11.77 20.18 16.71
C MET A 354 -11.12 21.03 17.81
N ARG A 355 -9.89 20.75 18.26
CA ARG A 355 -9.22 21.62 19.26
C ARG A 355 -8.77 22.96 18.70
N ARG A 356 -8.41 23.01 17.41
CA ARG A 356 -8.05 24.27 16.73
C ARG A 356 -9.24 25.23 16.59
N VAL A 357 -10.46 24.71 16.71
CA VAL A 357 -11.70 25.48 16.80
C VAL A 357 -11.79 26.26 18.11
N SER A 358 -11.43 25.67 19.24
CA SER A 358 -11.62 26.29 20.57
C SER A 358 -10.61 27.40 20.89
N GLN A 359 -9.59 27.58 20.05
CA GLN A 359 -8.52 28.57 20.22
C GLN A 359 -8.62 29.75 19.23
N ARG A 360 -9.66 29.76 18.39
CA ARG A 360 -10.06 30.91 17.56
C ARG A 360 -11.39 31.44 18.08
#